data_AF-A0A7W4I6V1-F1
#
_entry.id   AF-A0A7W4I6V1-F1
#
_cell.length_a   1.000
_cell.length_b   1.000
_cell.length_c   1.000
_cell.angle_alpha   90.00
_cell.angle_beta   90.00
_cell.angle_gamma   90.00
#
_symmetry.space_group_name_H-M   'P 1'
#
loop_
_entity.id
_entity.type
_entity.pdbx_description
1 polymer ?
#
loop_
_entity_poly.entity_id
_entity_poly.type
_entity_poly.pdbx_seq_one_letter_code
_entity_poly.pdbx_strand_id
1 'polypeptide(L)'
;MANYYTQFSARLPMRSPEAAIAALALLDRQRDLACTHDSGGDAVAFCHFMATIDDDPLLNRDVLWIRSDDGGDPDSVLSFVETCAKANLTPTGRWSFMWSFGCNRPRLDGFGGGACVIDLATGALVAVIDLNAWTSNIVADQHVCLTLSPHEAACAHDILCRANPNDPEDDDAPVNIVIGALERVARRQIVTLRAAGPE
;
A
#
# COMPACT_ATOMS: atom_id res chain seq x y z
N MET A 1 -2.41 29.21 -12.69
CA MET A 1 -1.54 28.35 -11.86
C MET A 1 -1.76 26.90 -12.30
N ALA A 2 -0.81 25.99 -12.05
CA ALA A 2 -1.08 24.56 -12.21
C ALA A 2 -1.83 24.08 -10.95
N ASN A 3 -2.84 23.24 -11.13
CA ASN A 3 -3.59 22.67 -10.02
C ASN A 3 -3.20 21.20 -9.90
N TYR A 4 -2.86 20.80 -8.68
CA TYR A 4 -2.52 19.43 -8.32
C TYR A 4 -3.71 18.82 -7.57
N TYR A 5 -3.93 17.53 -7.77
CA TYR A 5 -5.05 16.80 -7.20
C TYR A 5 -4.55 15.44 -6.72
N THR A 6 -5.06 15.02 -5.57
CA THR A 6 -4.93 13.64 -5.11
C THR A 6 -6.31 13.00 -5.14
N GLN A 7 -6.44 11.89 -5.87
CA GLN A 7 -7.71 11.23 -6.08
C GLN A 7 -7.66 9.80 -5.57
N PHE A 8 -8.72 9.39 -4.89
CA PHE A 8 -8.93 8.01 -4.47
C PHE A 8 -10.41 7.75 -4.20
N SER A 9 -10.79 6.49 -4.29
CA SER A 9 -12.10 5.99 -3.91
C SER A 9 -11.95 4.55 -3.47
N ALA A 10 -12.40 4.23 -2.26
CA ALA A 10 -12.28 2.91 -1.69
C ALA A 10 -13.47 2.56 -0.82
N ARG A 11 -13.79 1.26 -0.78
CA ARG A 11 -14.82 0.69 0.08
C ARG A 11 -14.18 -0.02 1.23
N LEU A 12 -14.42 0.45 2.45
CA LEU A 12 -13.90 -0.14 3.67
C LEU A 12 -15.02 -0.98 4.32
N PRO A 13 -14.90 -2.31 4.36
CA PRO A 13 -15.88 -3.16 5.01
C PRO A 13 -15.84 -2.98 6.53
N MET A 14 -17.01 -2.90 7.14
CA MET A 14 -17.24 -2.81 8.58
C MET A 14 -17.80 -4.13 9.09
N ARG A 15 -17.70 -4.38 10.39
CA ARG A 15 -18.25 -5.59 11.02
C ARG A 15 -19.77 -5.59 11.10
N SER A 16 -20.38 -4.40 11.15
CA SER A 16 -21.83 -4.21 11.23
C SER A 16 -22.20 -2.77 10.86
N PRO A 17 -23.50 -2.47 10.64
CA PRO A 17 -23.98 -1.10 10.46
C PRO A 17 -23.66 -0.18 11.65
N GLU A 18 -23.71 -0.68 12.88
CA GLU A 18 -23.36 0.09 14.08
C GLU A 18 -21.86 0.42 14.10
N ALA A 19 -21.01 -0.49 13.62
CA ALA A 19 -19.59 -0.23 13.47
C ALA A 19 -19.31 0.86 12.44
N ALA A 20 -20.08 0.91 11.34
CA ALA A 20 -20.00 1.98 10.35
C ALA A 20 -20.35 3.35 10.96
N ILE A 21 -21.40 3.42 11.77
CA ILE A 21 -21.79 4.66 12.49
C ILE A 21 -20.71 5.05 13.50
N ALA A 22 -20.18 4.10 14.27
CA ALA A 22 -19.12 4.36 15.24
C ALA A 22 -17.82 4.83 14.56
N ALA A 23 -17.52 4.33 13.37
CA ALA A 23 -16.39 4.76 12.56
C ALA A 23 -16.56 6.20 12.05
N LEU A 24 -17.76 6.60 11.60
CA LEU A 24 -18.02 8.01 11.27
C LEU A 24 -17.86 8.92 12.49
N ALA A 25 -18.33 8.48 13.67
CA ALA A 25 -18.12 9.23 14.92
C ALA A 25 -16.64 9.26 15.38
N LEU A 26 -15.80 8.31 14.96
CA LEU A 26 -14.34 8.39 15.14
C LEU A 26 -13.73 9.43 14.20
N LEU A 27 -14.18 9.46 12.95
CA LEU A 27 -13.70 10.43 11.97
C LEU A 27 -14.01 11.87 12.39
N ASP A 28 -15.23 12.12 12.87
CA ASP A 28 -15.61 13.45 13.35
C ASP A 28 -14.75 13.89 14.55
N ARG A 29 -14.46 12.97 15.48
CA ARG A 29 -13.52 13.24 16.58
C ARG A 29 -12.10 13.53 16.10
N GLN A 30 -11.61 12.82 15.08
CA GLN A 30 -10.28 13.08 14.50
C GLN A 30 -10.23 14.48 13.86
N ARG A 31 -11.30 14.87 13.16
CA ARG A 31 -11.43 16.22 12.58
C ARG A 31 -11.47 17.31 13.65
N ASP A 32 -12.21 17.10 14.74
CA ASP A 32 -12.27 18.05 15.84
C ASP A 32 -10.90 18.25 16.50
N LEU A 33 -10.18 17.15 16.76
CA LEU A 33 -8.83 17.19 17.33
C LEU A 33 -7.85 17.93 16.41
N ALA A 34 -7.92 17.67 15.12
CA ALA A 34 -7.09 18.33 14.11
C ALA A 34 -7.32 19.86 14.10
N CYS A 35 -8.55 20.32 14.28
CA CYS A 35 -8.89 21.74 14.40
C CYS A 35 -8.34 22.40 15.68
N THR A 36 -8.14 21.64 16.78
CA THR A 36 -7.69 22.19 18.06
C THR A 36 -6.17 22.37 18.18
N HIS A 37 -5.38 21.70 17.34
CA HIS A 37 -3.92 21.74 17.34
C HIS A 37 -3.34 22.81 16.39
N ASP A 38 -4.01 23.95 16.26
CA ASP A 38 -3.61 25.10 15.43
C ASP A 38 -2.38 25.82 16.04
N SER A 39 -1.18 25.28 15.77
CA SER A 39 0.09 25.97 16.00
C SER A 39 0.41 26.87 14.80
N GLY A 40 -0.29 28.00 14.71
CA GLY A 40 0.14 29.21 14.00
C GLY A 40 0.56 29.05 12.53
N GLY A 41 -0.42 29.17 11.63
CA GLY A 41 -0.19 29.59 10.24
C GLY A 41 -0.87 28.69 9.21
N ASP A 42 -2.06 29.11 8.77
CA ASP A 42 -2.74 28.71 7.52
C ASP A 42 -2.97 27.20 7.30
N ALA A 43 -3.19 26.43 8.38
CA ALA A 43 -3.42 24.99 8.30
C ALA A 43 -4.83 24.63 8.77
N VAL A 44 -5.77 24.60 7.83
CA VAL A 44 -7.06 23.93 8.06
C VAL A 44 -6.79 22.43 8.02
N ALA A 45 -6.52 21.83 9.19
CA ALA A 45 -6.30 20.40 9.32
C ALA A 45 -7.63 19.65 9.16
N PHE A 46 -8.13 19.62 7.92
CA PHE A 46 -9.15 18.67 7.52
C PHE A 46 -8.45 17.35 7.26
N CYS A 47 -8.97 16.25 7.79
CA CYS A 47 -8.72 14.94 7.20
C CYS A 47 -9.26 15.04 5.77
N HIS A 48 -8.42 15.36 4.79
CA HIS A 48 -8.77 15.75 3.41
C HIS A 48 -9.37 14.59 2.62
N PHE A 49 -10.48 14.06 3.12
CA PHE A 49 -11.27 12.98 2.55
C PHE A 49 -12.67 12.98 3.18
N MET A 50 -13.61 12.38 2.45
CA MET A 50 -14.95 12.10 2.93
C MET A 50 -15.14 10.60 3.14
N ALA A 51 -15.82 10.23 4.22
CA ALA A 51 -16.36 8.89 4.41
C ALA A 51 -17.88 9.01 4.63
N THR A 52 -18.65 8.14 3.96
CA THR A 52 -20.10 8.00 4.16
C THR A 52 -20.45 6.53 4.18
N ILE A 53 -21.60 6.17 4.77
CA ILE A 53 -22.17 4.84 4.55
C ILE A 53 -22.43 4.68 3.05
N ASP A 54 -22.03 3.54 2.48
CA ASP A 54 -22.29 3.24 1.08
C ASP A 54 -23.79 2.91 0.92
N ASP A 55 -24.51 3.76 0.19
CA ASP A 55 -25.95 3.64 -0.05
C ASP A 55 -26.26 2.82 -1.32
N ASP A 56 -25.26 2.14 -1.91
CA ASP A 56 -25.46 1.22 -3.03
C ASP A 56 -26.44 0.10 -2.61
N PRO A 57 -27.62 -0.02 -3.26
CA PRO A 57 -28.66 -0.98 -2.86
C PRO A 57 -28.24 -2.44 -3.06
N LEU A 58 -27.15 -2.71 -3.79
CA LEU A 58 -26.58 -4.06 -3.94
C LEU A 58 -25.55 -4.40 -2.86
N LEU A 59 -25.13 -3.43 -2.07
CA LEU A 59 -24.20 -3.60 -0.96
C LEU A 59 -24.92 -3.58 0.37
N ASN A 60 -24.34 -4.25 1.37
CA ASN A 60 -24.83 -4.17 2.74
C ASN A 60 -24.45 -2.81 3.35
N ARG A 61 -25.26 -2.31 4.30
CA ARG A 61 -25.02 -1.06 5.05
C ARG A 61 -23.79 -1.09 5.98
N ASP A 62 -23.01 -2.17 5.91
CA ASP A 62 -21.77 -2.38 6.65
C ASP A 62 -20.54 -1.95 5.83
N VAL A 63 -20.69 -1.15 4.77
CA VAL A 63 -19.57 -0.63 3.99
C VAL A 63 -19.48 0.88 4.11
N LEU A 64 -18.28 1.40 4.37
CA LEU A 64 -17.98 2.82 4.24
C LEU A 64 -17.37 3.11 2.87
N TRP A 65 -17.92 4.10 2.19
CA TRP A 65 -17.32 4.67 0.99
C TRP A 65 -16.43 5.85 1.35
N ILE A 66 -15.11 5.64 1.21
CA ILE A 66 -14.06 6.63 1.43
C ILE A 66 -13.68 7.22 0.07
N ARG A 67 -13.65 8.55 -0.04
CA ARG A 67 -13.32 9.26 -1.29
C ARG A 67 -12.53 10.53 -1.01
N SER A 68 -11.68 10.91 -1.95
CA SER A 68 -10.95 12.18 -1.92
C SER A 68 -11.93 13.37 -1.98
N ASP A 69 -11.63 14.42 -1.22
CA ASP A 69 -12.22 15.75 -1.39
C ASP A 69 -11.27 16.65 -2.22
N ASP A 70 -11.42 17.97 -2.14
CA ASP A 70 -10.57 18.93 -2.86
C ASP A 70 -9.08 18.87 -2.47
N GLY A 71 -8.73 18.27 -1.33
CA GLY A 71 -7.37 18.18 -0.81
C GLY A 71 -6.75 16.77 -0.82
N GLY A 72 -7.56 15.71 -0.82
CA GLY A 72 -7.15 14.31 -0.93
C GLY A 72 -5.88 13.93 -0.16
N ASP A 73 -5.99 13.46 1.08
CA ASP A 73 -4.84 13.00 1.87
C ASP A 73 -4.87 11.48 2.14
N PRO A 74 -4.02 10.69 1.44
CA PRO A 74 -3.87 9.25 1.69
C PRO A 74 -3.48 8.93 3.14
N ASP A 75 -2.61 9.72 3.77
CA ASP A 75 -2.10 9.42 5.12
C ASP A 75 -3.22 9.55 6.17
N SER A 76 -4.07 10.56 6.03
CA SER A 76 -5.30 10.70 6.83
C SER A 76 -6.22 9.48 6.68
N VAL A 77 -6.36 8.92 5.47
CA VAL A 77 -7.15 7.71 5.23
C VAL A 77 -6.52 6.51 5.94
N LEU A 78 -5.20 6.33 5.84
CA LEU A 78 -4.49 5.22 6.48
C LEU A 78 -4.63 5.29 8.01
N SER A 79 -4.44 6.47 8.60
CA SER A 79 -4.59 6.70 10.04
C SER A 79 -6.03 6.42 10.53
N PHE A 80 -7.03 6.83 9.75
CA PHE A 80 -8.43 6.52 10.03
C PHE A 80 -8.71 5.02 10.00
N VAL A 81 -8.26 4.32 8.95
CA VAL A 81 -8.45 2.87 8.81
C VAL A 81 -7.74 2.10 9.93
N GLU A 82 -6.51 2.48 10.27
CA GLU A 82 -5.76 1.90 11.39
C GLU A 82 -6.51 2.08 12.71
N THR A 83 -7.09 3.26 12.95
CA THR A 83 -7.89 3.55 14.15
C THR A 83 -9.16 2.71 14.20
N CYS A 84 -9.84 2.53 13.05
CA CYS A 84 -11.01 1.67 12.95
C CYS A 84 -10.69 0.19 13.23
N ALA A 85 -9.57 -0.30 12.72
CA ALA A 85 -9.09 -1.65 12.97
C ALA A 85 -8.75 -1.87 14.45
N LYS A 86 -8.01 -0.93 15.07
CA LYS A 86 -7.69 -0.98 16.51
C LYS A 86 -8.93 -0.90 17.41
N ALA A 87 -9.95 -0.15 16.98
CA ALA A 87 -11.24 -0.08 17.65
C ALA A 87 -12.13 -1.32 17.36
N ASN A 88 -11.63 -2.30 16.61
CA ASN A 88 -12.32 -3.53 16.26
C ASN A 88 -13.64 -3.29 15.50
N LEU A 89 -13.67 -2.28 14.63
CA LEU A 89 -14.83 -1.90 13.82
C LEU A 89 -14.83 -2.55 12.42
N THR A 90 -13.66 -2.99 11.96
CA THR A 90 -13.46 -3.67 10.67
C THR A 90 -13.43 -5.20 10.84
N PRO A 91 -13.86 -5.99 9.83
CA PRO A 91 -13.71 -7.44 9.86
C PRO A 91 -12.24 -7.84 9.76
N THR A 92 -11.92 -9.09 10.08
CA THR A 92 -10.57 -9.61 9.82
C THR A 92 -10.36 -9.82 8.33
N GLY A 93 -9.14 -9.58 7.85
CA GLY A 93 -8.80 -9.70 6.44
C GLY A 93 -7.82 -8.63 5.97
N ARG A 94 -7.54 -8.63 4.67
CA ARG A 94 -6.70 -7.61 4.03
C ARG A 94 -7.56 -6.62 3.26
N TRP A 95 -7.23 -5.34 3.38
CA TRP A 95 -7.88 -4.28 2.62
C TRP A 95 -6.85 -3.52 1.80
N SER A 96 -7.17 -3.30 0.53
CA SER A 96 -6.31 -2.55 -0.39
C SER A 96 -6.84 -1.15 -0.60
N PHE A 97 -5.92 -0.19 -0.61
CA PHE A 97 -6.20 1.21 -0.91
C PHE A 97 -5.29 1.69 -2.03
N MET A 98 -5.84 2.45 -2.97
CA MET A 98 -5.10 3.03 -4.10
C MET A 98 -5.41 4.52 -4.19
N TRP A 99 -4.40 5.29 -4.54
CA TRP A 99 -4.51 6.72 -4.79
C TRP A 99 -3.71 7.10 -6.04
N SER A 100 -4.07 8.24 -6.63
CA SER A 100 -3.37 8.81 -7.77
C SER A 100 -3.12 10.30 -7.56
N PHE A 101 -1.93 10.75 -7.97
CA PHE A 101 -1.61 12.16 -8.09
C PHE A 101 -1.81 12.60 -9.55
N GLY A 102 -2.44 13.75 -9.75
CA GLY A 102 -2.67 14.33 -11.06
C GLY A 102 -2.48 15.84 -11.08
N CYS A 103 -2.18 16.37 -12.27
CA CYS A 103 -2.06 17.80 -12.51
C CYS A 103 -2.84 18.18 -13.78
N ASN A 104 -3.53 19.32 -13.76
CA ASN A 104 -4.24 19.83 -14.94
C ASN A 104 -3.31 20.37 -16.05
N ARG A 105 -1.99 20.29 -15.86
CA ARG A 105 -0.98 20.73 -16.81
C ARG A 105 0.14 19.68 -16.88
N PRO A 106 0.84 19.55 -18.03
CA PRO A 106 1.95 18.62 -18.15
C PRO A 106 3.15 19.10 -17.31
N ARG A 107 3.24 18.60 -16.07
CA ARG A 107 4.33 18.86 -15.13
C ARG A 107 5.07 17.56 -14.84
N LEU A 108 6.40 17.64 -14.75
CA LEU A 108 7.25 16.47 -14.47
C LEU A 108 6.96 15.88 -13.08
N ASP A 109 6.55 16.71 -12.13
CA ASP A 109 6.19 16.36 -10.76
C ASP A 109 4.66 16.21 -10.57
N GLY A 110 3.88 16.26 -11.65
CA GLY A 110 2.43 16.37 -11.59
C GLY A 110 1.66 15.05 -11.56
N PHE A 111 2.35 13.91 -11.70
CA PHE A 111 1.72 12.60 -11.87
C PHE A 111 2.40 11.55 -11.02
N GLY A 112 1.61 10.63 -10.49
CA GLY A 112 2.09 9.54 -9.64
C GLY A 112 0.94 8.88 -8.90
N GLY A 113 1.22 8.40 -7.70
CA GLY A 113 0.26 7.73 -6.84
C GLY A 113 0.88 6.51 -6.18
N GLY A 114 0.02 5.61 -5.72
CA GLY A 114 0.47 4.41 -5.05
C GLY A 114 -0.68 3.52 -4.60
N ALA A 115 -0.30 2.46 -3.93
CA ALA A 115 -1.23 1.55 -3.32
C ALA A 115 -0.66 0.98 -2.02
N CYS A 116 -1.53 0.56 -1.12
CA CYS A 116 -1.13 -0.18 0.05
C CYS A 116 -2.13 -1.27 0.42
N VAL A 117 -1.68 -2.19 1.27
CA VAL A 117 -2.49 -3.24 1.86
C VAL A 117 -2.38 -3.15 3.37
N ILE A 118 -3.53 -3.11 4.05
CA ILE A 118 -3.63 -3.08 5.51
C ILE A 118 -4.25 -4.39 5.99
N ASP A 119 -3.71 -4.94 7.08
CA ASP A 119 -4.35 -6.00 7.84
C ASP A 119 -5.42 -5.38 8.75
N LEU A 120 -6.69 -5.67 8.48
CA LEU A 120 -7.83 -5.09 9.20
C LEU A 120 -8.05 -5.68 10.60
N ALA A 121 -7.35 -6.76 10.98
CA ALA A 121 -7.40 -7.29 12.33
C ALA A 121 -6.49 -6.49 13.28
N THR A 122 -5.39 -5.93 12.75
CA THR A 122 -4.36 -5.24 13.54
C THR A 122 -4.23 -3.75 13.23
N GLY A 123 -4.69 -3.32 12.05
CA GLY A 123 -4.42 -2.00 11.48
C GLY A 123 -3.02 -1.87 10.88
N ALA A 124 -2.24 -2.95 10.80
CA ALA A 124 -0.86 -2.89 10.34
C ALA A 124 -0.77 -2.76 8.81
N LEU A 125 0.11 -1.87 8.34
CA LEU A 125 0.49 -1.77 6.94
C LEU A 125 1.31 -3.01 6.54
N VAL A 126 0.76 -3.82 5.64
CA VAL A 126 1.35 -5.09 5.17
C VAL A 126 2.26 -4.85 3.96
N ALA A 127 1.83 -4.00 3.04
CA ALA A 127 2.56 -3.69 1.82
C ALA A 127 2.23 -2.27 1.37
N VAL A 128 3.21 -1.62 0.74
CA VAL A 128 3.05 -0.30 0.14
C VAL A 128 3.87 -0.22 -1.15
N ILE A 129 3.32 0.45 -2.14
CA ILE A 129 4.02 0.91 -3.32
C ILE A 129 3.70 2.39 -3.50
N ASP A 130 4.72 3.23 -3.47
CA ASP A 130 4.64 4.63 -3.87
C ASP A 130 5.42 4.76 -5.19
N LEU A 131 4.77 5.28 -6.24
CA LEU A 131 5.36 5.30 -7.58
C LEU A 131 6.55 6.26 -7.67
N ASN A 132 6.59 7.33 -6.88
CA ASN A 132 7.71 8.27 -6.87
C ASN A 132 8.92 7.66 -6.16
N ALA A 133 8.72 7.02 -5.01
CA ALA A 133 9.75 6.29 -4.31
C ALA A 133 10.24 5.09 -5.16
N TRP A 134 9.33 4.35 -5.78
CA TRP A 134 9.64 3.21 -6.64
C TRP A 134 10.53 3.61 -7.82
N THR A 135 10.13 4.63 -8.58
CA THR A 135 10.93 5.15 -9.70
C THR A 135 12.28 5.69 -9.24
N SER A 136 12.31 6.45 -8.14
CA SER A 136 13.55 6.98 -7.56
C SER A 136 14.52 5.86 -7.15
N ASN A 137 14.00 4.81 -6.51
CA ASN A 137 14.79 3.66 -6.08
C ASN A 137 15.35 2.89 -7.27
N ILE A 138 14.61 2.76 -8.37
CA ILE A 138 15.13 2.12 -9.60
C ILE A 138 16.26 2.95 -10.20
N VAL A 139 16.07 4.26 -10.34
CA VAL A 139 17.10 5.17 -10.89
C VAL A 139 18.37 5.15 -10.02
N ALA A 140 18.22 5.02 -8.71
CA ALA A 140 19.33 4.93 -7.76
C ALA A 140 19.97 3.53 -7.66
N ASP A 141 19.54 2.55 -8.47
CA ASP A 141 19.94 1.13 -8.36
C ASP A 141 19.70 0.55 -6.95
N GLN A 142 18.68 1.05 -6.24
CA GLN A 142 18.26 0.62 -4.91
C GLN A 142 17.10 -0.39 -4.97
N HIS A 143 16.39 -0.46 -6.10
CA HIS A 143 15.37 -1.49 -6.36
C HIS A 143 15.72 -2.27 -7.62
N VAL A 144 15.95 -3.58 -7.47
CA VAL A 144 16.24 -4.49 -8.58
C VAL A 144 15.11 -5.51 -8.75
N CYS A 145 14.70 -5.72 -10.00
CA CYS A 145 13.75 -6.76 -10.37
C CYS A 145 14.51 -7.92 -11.02
N LEU A 146 14.45 -9.10 -10.40
CA LEU A 146 15.06 -10.32 -10.91
C LEU A 146 13.94 -11.27 -11.35
N THR A 147 14.06 -11.81 -12.55
CA THR A 147 13.08 -12.73 -13.13
C THR A 147 13.67 -14.12 -13.22
N LEU A 148 12.89 -15.10 -12.78
CA LEU A 148 13.23 -16.53 -12.79
C LEU A 148 12.11 -17.28 -13.49
N SER A 149 12.44 -18.27 -14.31
CA SER A 149 11.47 -19.27 -14.73
C SER A 149 11.12 -20.21 -13.55
N PRO A 150 9.94 -20.87 -13.57
CA PRO A 150 9.60 -21.90 -12.58
C PRO A 150 10.64 -23.01 -12.48
N HIS A 151 11.27 -23.38 -13.61
CA HIS A 151 12.35 -24.37 -13.65
C HIS A 151 13.59 -23.88 -12.90
N GLU A 152 14.06 -22.66 -13.18
CA GLU A 152 15.21 -22.07 -12.47
C GLU A 152 14.92 -21.94 -10.96
N ALA A 153 13.70 -21.53 -10.58
CA ALA A 153 13.32 -21.47 -9.17
C ALA A 153 13.33 -22.85 -8.49
N ALA A 154 12.85 -23.90 -9.18
CA ALA A 154 12.85 -25.27 -8.67
C ALA A 154 14.28 -25.83 -8.54
N CYS A 155 15.13 -25.64 -9.55
CA CYS A 155 16.54 -26.04 -9.48
C CYS A 155 17.26 -25.33 -8.32
N ALA A 156 17.06 -24.01 -8.18
CA ALA A 156 17.65 -23.25 -7.08
C ALA A 156 17.21 -23.74 -5.71
N HIS A 157 15.91 -24.03 -5.56
CA HIS A 157 15.35 -24.61 -4.33
C HIS A 157 15.94 -25.98 -4.01
N ASP A 158 16.02 -26.87 -4.98
CA ASP A 158 16.54 -28.23 -4.81
C ASP A 158 18.02 -28.23 -4.42
N ILE A 159 18.84 -27.39 -5.05
CA ILE A 159 20.26 -27.24 -4.70
C ILE A 159 20.42 -26.64 -3.29
N LEU A 160 19.64 -25.60 -2.94
CA LEU A 160 19.68 -25.01 -1.59
C LEU A 160 19.22 -26.00 -0.50
N CYS A 161 18.23 -26.84 -0.78
CA CYS A 161 17.70 -27.83 0.16
C CYS A 161 18.60 -29.08 0.28
N ARG A 162 19.29 -29.47 -0.80
CA ARG A 162 20.28 -30.56 -0.81
C ARG A 162 21.64 -29.96 -0.44
N ALA A 163 21.88 -29.69 0.84
CA ALA A 163 23.15 -29.14 1.31
C ALA A 163 24.35 -30.10 1.02
N ASN A 164 24.92 -30.04 -0.18
CA ASN A 164 26.30 -30.38 -0.46
C ASN A 164 26.86 -29.45 -1.56
N PRO A 165 27.36 -28.26 -1.20
CA PRO A 165 27.82 -27.22 -2.14
C PRO A 165 29.13 -27.59 -2.89
N ASN A 166 29.49 -28.88 -2.98
CA ASN A 166 30.74 -29.36 -3.55
C ASN A 166 30.53 -30.43 -4.64
N ASP A 167 29.34 -30.56 -5.22
CA ASP A 167 29.12 -31.45 -6.36
C ASP A 167 29.30 -30.66 -7.68
N PRO A 168 30.37 -30.92 -8.46
CA PRO A 168 30.73 -30.11 -9.62
C PRO A 168 29.85 -30.31 -10.87
N GLU A 169 28.80 -31.16 -10.79
CA GLU A 169 27.90 -31.44 -11.93
C GLU A 169 26.64 -30.55 -11.99
N ASP A 170 26.33 -29.78 -10.94
CA ASP A 170 25.13 -28.94 -10.92
C ASP A 170 25.35 -27.59 -11.63
N ASP A 171 24.40 -27.21 -12.49
CA ASP A 171 24.34 -25.87 -13.07
C ASP A 171 23.92 -24.88 -11.97
N ASP A 172 24.91 -24.18 -11.39
CA ASP A 172 24.72 -23.21 -10.31
C ASP A 172 24.01 -21.92 -10.77
N ALA A 173 23.77 -21.71 -12.07
CA ALA A 173 23.15 -20.49 -12.58
C ALA A 173 21.83 -20.09 -11.86
N PRO A 174 20.89 -21.00 -11.57
CA PRO A 174 19.65 -20.66 -10.88
C PRO A 174 19.87 -20.27 -9.41
N VAL A 175 20.82 -20.92 -8.74
CA VAL A 175 21.20 -20.63 -7.35
C VAL A 175 21.88 -19.27 -7.26
N ASN A 176 22.74 -18.95 -8.24
CA ASN A 176 23.42 -17.67 -8.31
C ASN A 176 22.46 -16.48 -8.40
N ILE A 177 21.28 -16.64 -9.02
CA ILE A 177 20.24 -15.60 -9.04
C ILE A 177 19.65 -15.39 -7.64
N VAL A 178 19.37 -16.46 -6.91
CA VAL A 178 18.83 -16.38 -5.53
C VAL A 178 19.89 -15.86 -4.55
N ILE A 179 21.14 -16.31 -4.66
CA ILE A 179 22.27 -15.79 -3.88
C ILE A 179 22.47 -14.30 -4.18
N GLY A 180 22.49 -13.90 -5.46
CA GLY A 180 22.59 -12.50 -5.85
C GLY A 180 21.44 -11.65 -5.31
N ALA A 181 20.22 -12.19 -5.26
CA ALA A 181 19.08 -11.54 -4.60
C ALA A 181 19.35 -11.33 -3.10
N LEU A 182 19.81 -12.37 -2.39
CA LEU A 182 20.13 -12.30 -0.96
C LEU A 182 21.29 -11.34 -0.67
N GLU A 183 22.32 -11.29 -1.51
CA GLU A 183 23.42 -10.33 -1.40
C GLU A 183 22.94 -8.89 -1.53
N ARG A 184 22.02 -8.62 -2.46
CA ARG A 184 21.41 -7.29 -2.64
C ARG A 184 20.55 -6.90 -1.46
N VAL A 185 19.77 -7.83 -0.92
CA VAL A 185 19.02 -7.64 0.35
C VAL A 185 19.98 -7.34 1.50
N ALA A 186 21.12 -8.04 1.61
CA ALA A 186 22.13 -7.77 2.63
C ALA A 186 22.73 -6.35 2.51
N ARG A 187 22.76 -5.79 1.30
CA ARG A 187 23.14 -4.38 1.03
C ARG A 187 21.98 -3.39 1.22
N ARG A 188 20.85 -3.82 1.79
CA ARG A 188 19.63 -3.03 2.01
C ARG A 188 18.96 -2.56 0.72
N GLN A 189 19.19 -3.24 -0.41
CA GLN A 189 18.42 -3.01 -1.63
C GLN A 189 17.07 -3.75 -1.54
N ILE A 190 16.05 -3.16 -2.15
CA ILE A 190 14.75 -3.81 -2.33
C ILE A 190 14.87 -4.75 -3.53
N VAL A 191 14.54 -6.02 -3.34
CA VAL A 191 14.54 -7.02 -4.42
C VAL A 191 13.13 -7.53 -4.63
N THR A 192 12.67 -7.47 -5.87
CA THR A 192 11.45 -8.16 -6.30
C THR A 192 11.85 -9.38 -7.13
N LEU A 193 11.49 -10.56 -6.64
CA LEU A 193 11.60 -11.82 -7.38
C LEU A 193 10.27 -12.08 -8.09
N ARG A 194 10.32 -12.28 -9.41
CA ARG A 194 9.14 -12.58 -10.22
C ARG A 194 9.33 -13.88 -10.98
N ALA A 195 8.32 -14.75 -10.95
CA ALA A 195 8.25 -15.91 -11.83
C ALA A 195 7.81 -15.49 -13.25
N ALA A 196 8.45 -16.01 -14.28
CA ALA A 196 8.04 -15.84 -15.68
C ALA A 196 7.80 -17.18 -16.38
N GLY A 197 6.62 -17.34 -16.99
CA GLY A 197 6.19 -18.53 -17.71
C GLY A 197 4.67 -18.54 -17.88
N PRO A 198 4.11 -19.39 -18.77
CA PRO A 198 2.66 -19.62 -18.81
C PRO A 198 2.17 -20.20 -17.46
N GLU A 199 0.93 -19.87 -17.09
CA GLU A 199 0.24 -20.43 -15.91
C GLU A 199 0.09 -21.96 -15.98
#